data_AF-A0A968T5D1-F1
#
_entry.id   AF-A0A968T5D1-F1
#
_cell.length_a   1.000
_cell.length_b   1.000
_cell.length_c   1.000
_cell.angle_alpha   90.00
_cell.angle_beta   90.00
_cell.angle_gamma   90.00
#
_symmetry.space_group_name_H-M   'P 1'
#
loop_
_entity.id
_entity.type
_entity.pdbx_description
1 polymer ?
#
loop_
_entity_poly.entity_id
_entity_poly.type
_entity_poly.pdbx_seq_one_letter_code
_entity_poly.pdbx_strand_id
1 'polypeptide(L)'
;MKSILFVAILLILCLLTSQLNAQIDVKGKIRDKSINRADQKTDEGIDKGLDAVEDGVKNMFKKKEGEDEGTSDEEGNTEAESSSEKKQTEKKPEPSKDEPVKLTSYTKYDFVPGDQIILYDDFSQDEIGDFPALWTTTGSGEVRTLNNFPGKWFYMNAKEAAYNLMKDMELPDNFILEFDVIPTAPEDNEGVASFYLSLYNGSGEFMDDAIYPGNEGFNLTCSYEGWDIGGYKEGAIETTSGNSAMAPIELDKLNHVIIWVQNAG
;
A
#
# COMPACT_ATOMS: atom_id res chain seq x y z
N MET A 1 -16.63 74.56 -16.64
CA MET A 1 -15.45 74.17 -15.81
C MET A 1 -15.81 73.13 -14.74
N LYS A 2 -16.85 73.33 -13.92
CA LYS A 2 -17.25 72.36 -12.86
C LYS A 2 -17.60 70.96 -13.38
N SER A 3 -18.26 70.86 -14.53
CA SER A 3 -18.65 69.58 -15.17
C SER A 3 -17.48 68.82 -15.80
N ILE A 4 -16.45 69.52 -16.30
CA ILE A 4 -15.24 68.90 -16.86
C ILE A 4 -14.36 68.35 -15.72
N LEU A 5 -14.29 69.08 -14.61
CA LEU A 5 -13.57 68.63 -13.41
C LEU A 5 -14.20 67.36 -12.82
N PHE A 6 -15.54 67.27 -12.84
CA PHE A 6 -16.26 66.09 -12.34
C PHE A 6 -16.03 64.84 -13.20
N VAL A 7 -16.01 64.99 -14.53
CA VAL A 7 -15.71 63.89 -15.46
C VAL A 7 -14.25 63.43 -15.34
N ALA A 8 -13.31 64.36 -15.15
CA ALA A 8 -11.91 64.02 -14.95
C ALA A 8 -11.67 63.26 -13.64
N ILE A 9 -12.36 63.64 -12.56
CA ILE A 9 -12.28 62.93 -11.25
C ILE A 9 -12.91 61.53 -11.35
N LEU A 10 -14.01 61.38 -12.09
CA LEU A 10 -14.66 60.08 -12.30
C LEU A 10 -13.78 59.13 -13.13
N LEU A 11 -13.07 59.65 -14.14
CA LEU A 11 -12.13 58.89 -14.97
C LEU A 11 -10.88 58.45 -14.20
N ILE A 12 -10.37 59.30 -13.31
CA ILE A 12 -9.24 58.95 -12.43
C ILE A 12 -9.66 57.90 -11.39
N LEU A 13 -10.91 57.95 -10.89
CA LEU A 13 -11.44 56.96 -9.95
C LEU A 13 -11.64 55.57 -10.61
N CYS A 14 -12.02 55.51 -11.90
CA CYS A 14 -12.13 54.26 -12.64
C CYS A 14 -10.78 53.62 -13.02
N LEU A 15 -9.68 54.38 -13.03
CA LEU A 15 -8.33 53.85 -13.31
C LEU A 15 -7.63 53.27 -12.07
N LEU A 16 -8.18 53.46 -10.87
CA LEU A 16 -7.61 52.96 -9.61
C LEU A 16 -8.13 51.58 -9.18
N THR A 17 -9.08 50.99 -9.91
CA THR A 17 -9.68 49.68 -9.53
C THR A 17 -9.04 48.47 -10.22
N SER A 18 -7.95 48.64 -10.99
CA SER A 18 -7.31 47.56 -11.75
C SER A 18 -6.06 46.93 -11.09
N GLN A 19 -5.86 47.11 -9.79
CA GLN A 19 -4.70 46.55 -9.07
C GLN A 19 -5.14 45.86 -7.78
N LEU A 20 -5.88 44.75 -7.88
CA LEU A 20 -6.07 43.79 -6.78
C LEU A 20 -6.36 42.39 -7.35
N ASN A 21 -5.47 41.91 -8.24
CA ASN A 21 -5.32 40.48 -8.50
C ASN A 21 -4.20 39.96 -7.60
N ALA A 22 -4.46 39.88 -6.30
CA ALA A 22 -3.74 38.92 -5.47
C ALA A 22 -4.27 37.54 -5.88
N GLN A 23 -3.68 36.96 -6.93
CA GLN A 23 -3.83 35.56 -7.27
C GLN A 23 -3.22 34.77 -6.12
N ILE A 24 -3.99 34.58 -5.05
CA ILE A 24 -3.66 33.64 -3.99
C ILE A 24 -3.64 32.28 -4.70
N ASP A 25 -2.48 31.66 -4.75
CA ASP A 25 -2.33 30.28 -5.19
C ASP A 25 -2.97 29.35 -4.15
N VAL A 26 -4.30 29.38 -4.12
CA VAL A 26 -5.15 28.54 -3.27
C VAL A 26 -5.01 27.09 -3.73
N LYS A 27 -4.76 26.85 -5.03
CA LYS A 27 -4.58 25.50 -5.59
C LYS A 27 -3.30 24.86 -5.04
N GLY A 28 -2.16 25.56 -5.08
CA GLY A 28 -0.90 25.12 -4.48
C GLY A 28 -1.03 24.88 -2.98
N LYS A 29 -1.55 25.84 -2.20
CA LYS A 29 -1.67 25.67 -0.73
C LYS A 29 -2.63 24.57 -0.28
N ILE A 30 -3.73 24.32 -1.01
CA ILE A 30 -4.63 23.21 -0.72
C ILE A 30 -3.93 21.88 -1.03
N ARG A 31 -3.18 21.81 -2.14
CA ARG A 31 -2.38 20.63 -2.51
C ARG A 31 -1.32 20.34 -1.48
N ASP A 32 -0.48 21.33 -1.15
CA ASP A 32 0.57 21.18 -0.15
C ASP A 32 -0.02 20.67 1.16
N LYS A 33 -1.19 21.15 1.58
CA LYS A 33 -1.83 20.69 2.81
C LYS A 33 -2.40 19.28 2.71
N SER A 34 -2.92 18.87 1.55
CA SER A 34 -3.39 17.50 1.33
C SER A 34 -2.21 16.52 1.29
N ILE A 35 -1.13 16.85 0.57
CA ILE A 35 0.09 16.05 0.46
C ILE A 35 0.77 15.91 1.82
N ASN A 36 1.02 17.03 2.52
CA ASN A 36 1.64 16.98 3.85
C ASN A 36 0.79 16.19 4.85
N ARG A 37 -0.56 16.24 4.73
CA ARG A 37 -1.45 15.44 5.58
C ARG A 37 -1.35 13.97 5.21
N ALA A 38 -1.27 13.65 3.92
CA ALA A 38 -1.13 12.29 3.46
C ALA A 38 0.21 11.68 3.91
N ASP A 39 1.29 12.46 3.79
CA ASP A 39 2.61 12.10 4.32
C ASP A 39 2.55 11.79 5.81
N GLN A 40 2.01 12.73 6.61
CA GLN A 40 1.93 12.57 8.05
C GLN A 40 1.08 11.36 8.46
N LYS A 41 -0.04 11.12 7.78
CA LYS A 41 -0.95 9.99 8.07
C LYS A 41 -0.35 8.64 7.69
N THR A 42 0.41 8.60 6.60
CA THR A 42 1.20 7.43 6.22
C THR A 42 2.22 7.10 7.31
N ASP A 43 3.01 8.09 7.71
CA ASP A 43 4.07 7.91 8.71
C ASP A 43 3.47 7.43 10.05
N GLU A 44 2.35 8.04 10.47
CA GLU A 44 1.57 7.58 11.64
C GLU A 44 1.04 6.14 11.50
N GLY A 45 0.70 5.70 10.29
CA GLY A 45 0.26 4.34 9.99
C GLY A 45 1.42 3.33 10.08
N ILE A 46 2.58 3.67 9.52
CA ILE A 46 3.80 2.85 9.58
C ILE A 46 4.20 2.63 11.04
N ASP A 47 4.29 3.70 11.82
CA ASP A 47 4.65 3.62 13.23
C ASP A 47 3.69 2.72 14.01
N LYS A 48 2.37 2.85 13.79
CA LYS A 48 1.36 1.99 14.42
C LYS A 48 1.46 0.53 13.98
N GLY A 49 1.73 0.27 12.70
CA GLY A 49 1.91 -1.08 12.17
C GLY A 49 3.12 -1.76 12.82
N LEU A 50 4.23 -1.04 12.92
CA LEU A 50 5.44 -1.51 13.60
C LEU A 50 5.19 -1.77 15.09
N ASP A 51 4.52 -0.84 15.78
CA ASP A 51 4.16 -0.99 17.20
C ASP A 51 3.25 -2.21 17.43
N ALA A 52 2.25 -2.43 16.56
CA ALA A 52 1.34 -3.57 16.66
C ALA A 52 2.05 -4.91 16.48
N VAL A 53 3.00 -4.99 15.54
CA VAL A 53 3.87 -6.18 15.36
C VAL A 53 4.75 -6.38 16.60
N GLU A 54 5.36 -5.32 17.11
CA GLU A 54 6.23 -5.39 18.30
C GLU A 54 5.45 -5.87 19.54
N ASP A 55 4.24 -5.36 19.77
CA ASP A 55 3.38 -5.75 20.88
C ASP A 55 2.86 -7.19 20.73
N GLY A 56 2.55 -7.64 19.51
CA GLY A 56 2.20 -9.04 19.22
C GLY A 56 3.33 -10.01 19.60
N VAL A 57 4.57 -9.67 19.26
CA VAL A 57 5.76 -10.46 19.62
C VAL A 57 6.00 -10.43 21.14
N LYS A 58 5.95 -9.25 21.78
CA LYS A 58 6.12 -9.12 23.24
C LYS A 58 5.09 -9.94 24.03
N ASN A 59 3.83 -9.95 23.59
CA ASN A 59 2.78 -10.70 24.25
C ASN A 59 2.94 -12.22 24.08
N MET A 60 3.49 -12.70 22.96
CA MET A 60 3.88 -14.10 22.80
C MET A 60 5.03 -14.52 23.72
N PHE A 61 6.01 -13.64 23.94
CA PHE A 61 7.11 -13.92 24.86
C PHE A 61 6.67 -13.93 26.33
N LYS A 62 5.81 -12.97 26.74
CA LYS A 62 5.25 -12.95 28.11
C LYS A 62 4.35 -14.14 28.41
N LYS A 63 3.63 -14.68 27.41
CA LYS A 63 2.79 -15.88 27.57
C LYS A 63 3.60 -17.17 27.77
N LYS A 64 4.92 -17.14 27.54
CA LYS A 64 5.82 -18.29 27.72
C LYS A 64 6.49 -18.36 29.11
N GLU A 65 6.37 -17.33 29.95
CA GLU A 65 7.02 -17.27 31.27
C GLU A 65 6.10 -17.58 32.48
N GLY A 66 4.94 -18.18 32.26
CA GLY A 66 4.08 -18.58 33.38
C GLY A 66 3.20 -19.78 33.08
N GLU A 67 3.70 -20.99 33.38
CA GLU A 67 2.98 -22.07 34.06
C GLU A 67 3.85 -23.36 34.16
N ASP A 68 4.32 -23.58 35.38
CA ASP A 68 4.42 -24.82 36.18
C ASP A 68 5.46 -25.93 35.94
N GLU A 69 5.94 -26.39 37.10
CA GLU A 69 6.86 -27.47 37.43
C GLU A 69 6.20 -28.86 37.27
N GLY A 70 6.97 -29.93 37.03
CA GLY A 70 6.48 -31.30 37.22
C GLY A 70 7.23 -32.42 36.47
N THR A 71 7.84 -33.32 37.24
CA THR A 71 8.82 -34.39 36.92
C THR A 71 8.26 -35.69 36.29
N SER A 72 9.20 -36.50 35.72
CA SER A 72 9.25 -37.98 35.55
C SER A 72 8.35 -38.64 34.48
N ASP A 73 8.66 -39.76 33.80
CA ASP A 73 9.84 -40.58 33.48
C ASP A 73 9.37 -41.63 32.42
N GLU A 74 10.30 -42.10 31.56
CA GLU A 74 10.37 -43.42 30.87
C GLU A 74 9.18 -43.92 30.00
N GLU A 75 9.27 -44.71 28.92
CA GLU A 75 10.29 -45.46 28.17
C GLU A 75 9.58 -45.94 26.86
N GLY A 76 10.30 -46.24 25.76
CA GLY A 76 9.63 -46.87 24.60
C GLY A 76 10.37 -46.91 23.25
N ASN A 77 11.57 -47.49 23.26
CA ASN A 77 12.39 -48.06 22.18
C ASN A 77 11.76 -48.30 20.76
N THR A 78 12.51 -48.06 19.66
CA THR A 78 13.17 -49.09 18.80
C THR A 78 13.66 -48.53 17.44
N GLU A 79 14.96 -48.74 17.18
CA GLU A 79 15.74 -48.91 15.92
C GLU A 79 15.66 -47.85 14.79
N ALA A 80 16.73 -47.11 14.47
CA ALA A 80 18.08 -47.46 13.99
C ALA A 80 18.17 -47.69 12.46
N GLU A 81 18.73 -46.71 11.75
CA GLU A 81 19.72 -46.99 10.71
C GLU A 81 20.73 -45.83 10.60
N SER A 82 21.97 -46.22 10.34
CA SER A 82 23.22 -45.52 10.64
C SER A 82 23.80 -44.86 9.39
N SER A 83 24.45 -43.70 9.53
CA SER A 83 25.74 -43.46 8.88
C SER A 83 26.47 -42.21 9.42
N SER A 84 27.49 -42.50 10.23
CA SER A 84 28.86 -41.96 10.12
C SER A 84 29.18 -40.56 10.65
N GLU A 85 29.73 -40.60 11.86
CA GLU A 85 30.58 -39.65 12.58
C GLU A 85 31.59 -38.84 11.74
N LYS A 86 31.72 -37.55 12.11
CA LYS A 86 33.04 -36.97 12.44
C LYS A 86 32.91 -36.16 13.74
N LYS A 87 33.76 -36.54 14.71
CA LYS A 87 33.85 -36.01 16.08
C LYS A 87 34.87 -34.86 16.17
N GLN A 88 34.85 -34.19 17.33
CA GLN A 88 35.76 -33.18 17.91
C GLN A 88 35.44 -31.71 17.56
N THR A 89 35.29 -30.77 18.51
CA THR A 89 35.44 -30.74 19.98
C THR A 89 34.66 -29.53 20.52
N GLU A 90 34.05 -29.67 21.68
CA GLU A 90 33.39 -28.59 22.44
C GLU A 90 34.36 -27.45 22.78
N LYS A 91 33.91 -26.22 22.52
CA LYS A 91 34.35 -25.03 23.25
C LYS A 91 33.11 -24.20 23.57
N LYS A 92 32.77 -24.16 24.85
CA LYS A 92 31.68 -23.40 25.48
C LYS A 92 31.72 -21.91 25.08
N PRO A 93 30.63 -21.30 24.55
CA PRO A 93 30.50 -19.86 24.52
C PRO A 93 29.67 -19.36 25.72
N GLU A 94 30.11 -18.24 26.29
CA GLU A 94 29.37 -17.37 27.20
C GLU A 94 28.18 -16.70 26.47
N PRO A 95 27.14 -16.22 27.19
CA PRO A 95 25.91 -15.76 26.56
C PRO A 95 26.14 -14.45 25.79
N SER A 96 26.04 -14.53 24.47
CA SER A 96 25.88 -13.36 23.61
C SER A 96 24.46 -12.84 23.74
N LYS A 97 24.32 -11.52 23.92
CA LYS A 97 23.04 -10.79 23.95
C LYS A 97 22.15 -11.22 22.78
N ASP A 98 20.93 -11.65 23.10
CA ASP A 98 19.89 -11.96 22.13
C ASP A 98 19.53 -10.70 21.33
N GLU A 99 20.02 -10.61 20.10
CA GLU A 99 19.29 -9.87 19.07
C GLU A 99 18.04 -10.68 18.72
N PRO A 100 16.88 -10.04 18.53
CA PRO A 100 15.65 -10.75 18.21
C PRO A 100 15.87 -11.58 16.95
N VAL A 101 15.77 -12.90 17.09
CA VAL A 101 15.87 -13.83 15.96
C VAL A 101 14.71 -13.51 15.02
N LYS A 102 15.04 -12.87 13.88
CA LYS A 102 14.09 -12.65 12.78
C LYS A 102 13.48 -13.99 12.42
N LEU A 103 12.15 -14.07 12.42
CA LEU A 103 11.44 -15.21 11.88
C LEU A 103 11.77 -15.31 10.39
N THR A 104 12.55 -16.32 10.01
CA THR A 104 12.87 -16.59 8.61
C THR A 104 12.08 -17.81 8.14
N SER A 105 11.16 -17.60 7.20
CA SER A 105 10.43 -18.66 6.50
C SER A 105 11.13 -18.95 5.16
N TYR A 106 11.49 -20.19 4.91
CA TYR A 106 12.09 -20.63 3.65
C TYR A 106 11.10 -21.56 2.94
N THR A 107 10.69 -21.18 1.73
CA THR A 107 9.94 -22.06 0.83
C THR A 107 10.82 -22.33 -0.40
N LYS A 108 10.38 -23.17 -1.34
CA LYS A 108 11.07 -23.34 -2.64
C LYS A 108 11.10 -22.04 -3.48
N TYR A 109 10.37 -21.01 -3.02
CA TYR A 109 10.39 -19.64 -3.49
C TYR A 109 11.21 -18.79 -2.51
N ASP A 110 12.24 -18.12 -3.04
CA ASP A 110 13.18 -17.24 -2.33
C ASP A 110 12.53 -15.90 -1.91
N PHE A 111 11.42 -15.95 -1.18
CA PHE A 111 10.80 -14.74 -0.63
C PHE A 111 11.70 -14.18 0.47
N VAL A 112 12.19 -12.96 0.27
CA VAL A 112 12.88 -12.18 1.30
C VAL A 112 11.94 -11.04 1.69
N PRO A 113 11.36 -11.05 2.90
CA PRO A 113 10.51 -9.95 3.35
C PRO A 113 11.29 -8.65 3.32
N GLY A 114 10.62 -7.57 2.86
CA GLY A 114 11.20 -6.24 2.84
C GLY A 114 11.74 -5.85 4.22
N ASP A 115 12.90 -5.20 4.25
CA ASP A 115 13.55 -4.76 5.48
C ASP A 115 13.09 -3.36 5.92
N GLN A 116 12.47 -2.60 5.01
CA GLN A 116 11.93 -1.26 5.24
C GLN A 116 10.51 -1.13 4.68
N ILE A 117 9.60 -0.57 5.47
CA ILE A 117 8.26 -0.18 5.03
C ILE A 117 8.35 1.21 4.39
N ILE A 118 7.97 1.31 3.11
CA ILE A 118 7.93 2.58 2.37
C ILE A 118 6.57 3.27 2.51
N LEU A 119 5.50 2.47 2.55
CA LEU A 119 4.11 2.89 2.67
C LEU A 119 3.34 1.83 3.45
N TYR A 120 2.44 2.27 4.34
CA TYR A 120 1.46 1.42 4.99
C TYR A 120 0.15 2.19 5.14
N ASP A 121 -0.96 1.57 4.72
CA ASP A 121 -2.30 2.11 4.91
C ASP A 121 -3.28 0.95 5.17
N ASP A 122 -3.83 0.93 6.38
CA ASP A 122 -4.87 -0.02 6.82
C ASP A 122 -6.22 0.67 7.07
N PHE A 123 -6.34 1.93 6.68
CA PHE A 123 -7.51 2.79 6.87
C PHE A 123 -7.94 2.98 8.34
N SER A 124 -7.15 2.52 9.32
CA SER A 124 -7.51 2.56 10.76
C SER A 124 -7.76 3.98 11.26
N GLN A 125 -7.07 4.94 10.66
CA GLN A 125 -7.11 6.38 10.94
C GLN A 125 -8.30 7.12 10.32
N ASP A 126 -8.95 6.53 9.32
CA ASP A 126 -10.02 7.16 8.55
C ASP A 126 -11.39 6.83 9.16
N GLU A 127 -12.32 7.79 9.16
CA GLU A 127 -13.64 7.57 9.74
C GLU A 127 -14.52 6.72 8.81
N ILE A 128 -15.39 5.89 9.41
CA ILE A 128 -16.33 5.08 8.64
C ILE A 128 -17.32 6.01 7.92
N GLY A 129 -17.47 5.83 6.61
CA GLY A 129 -18.28 6.68 5.73
C GLY A 129 -17.52 7.84 5.09
N ASP A 130 -16.28 8.11 5.52
CA ASP A 130 -15.42 9.11 4.88
C ASP A 130 -14.59 8.47 3.76
N PHE A 131 -14.21 9.28 2.77
CA PHE A 131 -13.24 8.89 1.77
C PHE A 131 -11.82 8.87 2.41
N PRO A 132 -10.98 7.85 2.18
CA PRO A 132 -9.66 7.76 2.81
C PRO A 132 -8.79 8.98 2.56
N ALA A 133 -8.13 9.50 3.61
CA ALA A 133 -7.41 10.76 3.56
C ALA A 133 -6.15 10.71 2.65
N LEU A 134 -5.59 9.52 2.43
CA LEU A 134 -4.40 9.31 1.60
C LEU A 134 -4.71 9.19 0.10
N TRP A 135 -5.98 9.16 -0.29
CA TRP A 135 -6.37 8.79 -1.65
C TRP A 135 -7.09 9.94 -2.36
N THR A 136 -7.10 9.90 -3.69
CA THR A 136 -7.95 10.73 -4.55
C THR A 136 -8.65 9.86 -5.59
N THR A 137 -9.76 10.34 -6.15
CA THR A 137 -10.52 9.60 -7.15
C THR A 137 -11.26 10.50 -8.14
N THR A 138 -11.58 9.96 -9.32
CA THR A 138 -12.55 10.54 -10.28
C THR A 138 -13.98 10.14 -9.93
N GLY A 139 -14.16 9.14 -9.06
CA GLY A 139 -15.45 8.59 -8.68
C GLY A 139 -15.79 8.85 -7.22
N SER A 140 -16.35 7.83 -6.58
CA SER A 140 -16.68 7.82 -5.17
C SER A 140 -16.04 6.61 -4.49
N GLY A 141 -15.96 6.68 -3.17
CA GLY A 141 -15.58 5.56 -2.33
C GLY A 141 -15.72 5.98 -0.88
N GLU A 142 -15.62 5.03 0.03
CA GLU A 142 -15.69 5.32 1.46
C GLU A 142 -15.07 4.18 2.27
N VAL A 143 -14.65 4.51 3.49
CA VAL A 143 -14.20 3.52 4.45
C VAL A 143 -15.40 2.83 5.09
N ARG A 144 -15.40 1.50 5.11
CA ARG A 144 -16.46 0.67 5.68
C ARG A 144 -15.91 -0.39 6.61
N THR A 145 -16.81 -1.03 7.34
CA THR A 145 -16.53 -2.28 8.07
C THR A 145 -17.29 -3.42 7.41
N LEU A 146 -16.74 -4.62 7.51
CA LEU A 146 -17.36 -5.84 7.01
C LEU A 146 -17.68 -6.75 8.19
N ASN A 147 -18.78 -7.49 8.10
CA ASN A 147 -19.22 -8.42 9.14
C ASN A 147 -18.25 -9.60 9.34
N ASN A 148 -17.68 -10.10 8.25
CA ASN A 148 -16.87 -11.32 8.23
C ASN A 148 -15.35 -11.05 8.20
N PHE A 149 -14.95 -9.80 7.97
CA PHE A 149 -13.55 -9.40 7.84
C PHE A 149 -13.29 -8.18 8.74
N PRO A 150 -12.72 -8.40 9.93
CA PRO A 150 -12.41 -7.32 10.87
C PRO A 150 -11.48 -6.28 10.23
N GLY A 151 -11.63 -5.02 10.64
CA GLY A 151 -10.84 -3.90 10.13
C GLY A 151 -11.68 -2.87 9.38
N LYS A 152 -11.00 -1.85 8.90
CA LYS A 152 -11.56 -0.81 8.03
C LYS A 152 -11.13 -1.11 6.60
N TRP A 153 -12.06 -0.95 5.67
CA TRP A 153 -11.89 -1.33 4.27
C TRP A 153 -12.23 -0.16 3.37
N PHE A 154 -11.37 0.14 2.42
CA PHE A 154 -11.69 1.12 1.39
C PHE A 154 -12.62 0.50 0.33
N TYR A 155 -13.88 0.91 0.35
CA TYR A 155 -14.87 0.47 -0.61
C TYR A 155 -14.88 1.40 -1.83
N MET A 156 -14.32 0.90 -2.94
CA MET A 156 -14.31 1.53 -4.25
C MET A 156 -15.62 1.21 -4.99
N ASN A 157 -16.55 2.15 -5.04
CA ASN A 157 -17.93 1.90 -5.46
C ASN A 157 -18.34 2.57 -6.78
N ALA A 158 -17.40 3.24 -7.44
CA ALA A 158 -17.65 3.86 -8.74
C ALA A 158 -17.16 2.95 -9.86
N LYS A 159 -17.95 2.88 -10.94
CA LYS A 159 -17.55 2.25 -12.19
C LYS A 159 -16.60 3.18 -12.94
N GLU A 160 -15.60 2.60 -13.61
CA GLU A 160 -14.65 3.33 -14.48
C GLU A 160 -13.99 4.53 -13.77
N ALA A 161 -13.66 4.37 -12.49
CA ALA A 161 -13.01 5.39 -11.69
C ALA A 161 -11.55 5.03 -11.43
N ALA A 162 -10.69 6.05 -11.43
CA ALA A 162 -9.31 5.92 -10.98
C ALA A 162 -9.24 6.22 -9.49
N TYR A 163 -8.42 5.48 -8.76
CA TYR A 163 -8.15 5.66 -7.34
C TYR A 163 -6.64 5.74 -7.17
N ASN A 164 -6.15 6.91 -6.83
CA ASN A 164 -4.72 7.18 -6.78
C ASN A 164 -4.30 7.56 -5.36
N LEU A 165 -3.17 7.02 -4.93
CA LEU A 165 -2.53 7.39 -3.67
C LEU A 165 -1.90 8.79 -3.81
N MET A 166 -2.17 9.68 -2.86
CA MET A 166 -1.64 11.04 -2.81
C MET A 166 -0.31 11.11 -2.06
N LYS A 167 0.62 10.22 -2.40
CA LYS A 167 1.94 10.11 -1.74
C LYS A 167 3.02 9.98 -2.80
N ASP A 168 3.99 10.89 -2.76
CA ASP A 168 5.22 10.74 -3.53
C ASP A 168 6.07 9.66 -2.88
N MET A 169 6.53 8.69 -3.67
CA MET A 169 7.33 7.56 -3.19
C MET A 169 8.50 7.32 -4.12
N GLU A 170 9.68 7.17 -3.53
CA GLU A 170 10.84 6.62 -4.22
C GLU A 170 10.86 5.11 -3.99
N LEU A 171 10.51 4.34 -5.03
CA LEU A 171 10.55 2.89 -4.98
C LEU A 171 11.96 2.40 -5.37
N PRO A 172 12.58 1.50 -4.59
CA PRO A 172 13.86 0.90 -4.96
C PRO A 172 13.70 -0.07 -6.14
N ASP A 173 14.82 -0.48 -6.75
CA ASP A 173 14.79 -1.45 -7.86
C ASP A 173 14.11 -2.78 -7.50
N ASN A 174 14.17 -3.16 -6.21
CA ASN A 174 13.55 -4.37 -5.69
C ASN A 174 12.64 -4.01 -4.52
N PHE A 175 11.36 -4.29 -4.65
CA PHE A 175 10.38 -4.03 -3.60
C PHE A 175 9.28 -5.09 -3.60
N ILE A 176 8.51 -5.09 -2.52
CA ILE A 176 7.34 -5.94 -2.38
C ILE A 176 6.14 -5.01 -2.17
N LEU A 177 5.06 -5.29 -2.90
CA LEU A 177 3.75 -4.71 -2.65
C LEU A 177 2.84 -5.79 -2.09
N GLU A 178 2.24 -5.53 -0.93
CA GLU A 178 1.31 -6.42 -0.26
C GLU A 178 -0.01 -5.70 0.00
N PHE A 179 -1.14 -6.37 -0.27
CA PHE A 179 -2.46 -5.83 0.05
C PHE A 179 -3.49 -6.93 0.20
N ASP A 180 -4.56 -6.62 0.94
CA ASP A 180 -5.74 -7.44 1.06
C ASP A 180 -6.85 -6.90 0.14
N VAL A 181 -7.52 -7.80 -0.60
CA VAL A 181 -8.65 -7.45 -1.45
C VAL A 181 -9.79 -8.45 -1.32
N ILE A 182 -11.02 -7.94 -1.28
CA ILE A 182 -12.25 -8.73 -1.27
C ILE A 182 -13.06 -8.35 -2.51
N PRO A 183 -12.87 -9.05 -3.64
CA PRO A 183 -13.62 -8.79 -4.86
C PRO A 183 -15.04 -9.33 -4.71
N THR A 184 -16.04 -8.49 -4.98
CA THR A 184 -17.45 -8.89 -4.98
C THR A 184 -17.92 -9.15 -6.41
N ALA A 185 -18.86 -10.08 -6.59
CA ALA A 185 -19.48 -10.31 -7.89
C ALA A 185 -20.14 -9.03 -8.44
N PRO A 186 -20.02 -8.72 -9.74
CA PRO A 186 -20.67 -7.56 -10.34
C PRO A 186 -22.19 -7.70 -10.25
N GLU A 187 -22.88 -6.62 -9.84
CA GLU A 187 -24.33 -6.63 -9.62
C GLU A 187 -25.15 -6.94 -10.90
N ASP A 188 -24.63 -6.57 -12.06
CA ASP A 188 -25.27 -6.73 -13.36
C ASP A 188 -24.91 -8.04 -14.08
N ASN A 189 -24.06 -8.90 -13.48
CA ASN A 189 -23.44 -10.05 -14.15
C ASN A 189 -22.71 -9.67 -15.46
N GLU A 190 -22.38 -8.40 -15.66
CA GLU A 190 -21.65 -7.91 -16.81
C GLU A 190 -20.24 -7.51 -16.34
N GLY A 191 -19.22 -8.16 -16.91
CA GLY A 191 -17.82 -7.91 -16.58
C GLY A 191 -17.19 -8.96 -15.66
N VAL A 192 -15.90 -8.79 -15.45
CA VAL A 192 -15.06 -9.67 -14.64
C VAL A 192 -14.69 -8.92 -13.36
N ALA A 193 -15.12 -9.45 -12.21
CA ALA A 193 -14.65 -8.95 -10.92
C ALA A 193 -13.13 -9.12 -10.85
N SER A 194 -12.44 -7.98 -10.91
CA SER A 194 -11.00 -7.89 -10.99
C SER A 194 -10.50 -6.71 -10.17
N PHE A 195 -9.28 -6.83 -9.67
CA PHE A 195 -8.52 -5.72 -9.12
C PHE A 195 -7.49 -5.30 -10.15
N TYR A 196 -7.61 -4.06 -10.62
CA TYR A 196 -6.69 -3.45 -11.55
C TYR A 196 -5.78 -2.47 -10.82
N LEU A 197 -4.48 -2.61 -11.04
CA LEU A 197 -3.44 -1.84 -10.37
C LEU A 197 -2.41 -1.38 -11.39
N SER A 198 -2.05 -0.10 -11.31
CA SER A 198 -0.94 0.47 -12.08
C SER A 198 0.14 0.95 -11.13
N LEU A 199 1.38 0.53 -11.36
CA LEU A 199 2.57 1.14 -10.75
C LEU A 199 3.35 1.82 -11.87
N TYR A 200 3.56 3.13 -11.71
CA TYR A 200 4.10 3.94 -12.79
C TYR A 200 4.99 5.06 -12.27
N ASN A 201 5.94 5.45 -13.11
CA ASN A 201 6.75 6.64 -12.93
C ASN A 201 5.98 7.82 -13.53
N GLY A 202 5.40 8.63 -12.65
CA GLY A 202 4.70 9.86 -13.01
C GLY A 202 5.43 11.08 -12.47
N SER A 203 5.39 12.18 -13.22
CA SER A 203 5.74 13.51 -12.71
C SER A 203 4.51 14.40 -12.87
N GLY A 204 3.77 14.68 -11.80
CA GLY A 204 2.51 15.40 -11.96
C GLY A 204 1.62 15.47 -10.73
N GLU A 205 0.34 15.71 -11.00
CA GLU A 205 -0.72 15.64 -9.98
C GLU A 205 -1.01 14.16 -9.68
N PHE A 206 -1.36 13.83 -8.44
CA PHE A 206 -1.72 12.46 -8.05
C PHE A 206 -2.92 11.90 -8.81
N MET A 207 -3.69 12.74 -9.48
CA MET A 207 -4.82 12.28 -10.26
C MET A 207 -4.41 12.06 -11.71
N ASP A 208 -4.18 10.80 -12.06
CA ASP A 208 -4.03 10.31 -13.43
C ASP A 208 -5.08 9.20 -13.65
N ASP A 209 -5.89 9.36 -14.69
CA ASP A 209 -6.93 8.40 -15.09
C ASP A 209 -6.68 7.81 -16.48
N ALA A 210 -5.47 8.01 -17.04
CA ALA A 210 -5.06 7.38 -18.27
C ALA A 210 -4.93 5.86 -18.11
N ILE A 211 -5.15 5.13 -19.21
CA ILE A 211 -4.96 3.66 -19.27
C ILE A 211 -3.48 3.28 -19.05
N TYR A 212 -2.58 4.17 -19.48
CA TYR A 212 -1.13 4.07 -19.31
C TYR A 212 -0.64 5.34 -18.61
N PRO A 213 -0.82 5.44 -17.28
CA PRO A 213 -0.47 6.64 -16.53
C PRO A 213 1.04 6.83 -16.47
N GLY A 214 1.49 8.08 -16.35
CA GLY A 214 2.91 8.44 -16.33
C GLY A 214 3.69 8.11 -17.61
N ASN A 215 5.01 8.04 -17.49
CA ASN A 215 5.92 7.86 -18.63
C ASN A 215 6.35 6.40 -18.84
N GLU A 216 6.28 5.57 -17.80
CA GLU A 216 6.56 4.14 -17.84
C GLU A 216 6.00 3.46 -16.60
N GLY A 217 5.74 2.17 -16.69
CA GLY A 217 5.17 1.42 -15.58
C GLY A 217 4.70 0.05 -16.00
N PHE A 218 3.87 -0.56 -15.15
CA PHE A 218 3.14 -1.76 -15.48
C PHE A 218 1.72 -1.71 -14.93
N ASN A 219 0.84 -2.40 -15.64
CA ASN A 219 -0.53 -2.67 -15.25
C ASN A 219 -0.65 -4.13 -14.85
N LEU A 220 -1.32 -4.40 -13.73
CA LEU A 220 -1.64 -5.73 -13.25
C LEU A 220 -3.15 -5.84 -13.10
N THR A 221 -3.72 -6.87 -13.72
CA THR A 221 -5.09 -7.29 -13.50
C THR A 221 -5.07 -8.60 -12.73
N CYS A 222 -5.67 -8.61 -11.55
CA CYS A 222 -5.93 -9.82 -10.76
C CYS A 222 -7.42 -10.13 -10.89
N SER A 223 -7.80 -11.30 -11.38
CA SER A 223 -9.20 -11.70 -11.54
C SER A 223 -9.43 -13.14 -11.10
N TYR A 224 -10.71 -13.55 -11.03
CA TYR A 224 -11.06 -14.95 -10.76
C TYR A 224 -10.73 -15.88 -11.93
N GLU A 225 -10.43 -15.33 -13.12
CA GLU A 225 -10.01 -16.09 -14.31
C GLU A 225 -8.49 -16.26 -14.38
N GLY A 226 -7.74 -15.38 -13.70
CA GLY A 226 -6.29 -15.37 -13.73
C GLY A 226 -5.70 -13.98 -13.53
N TRP A 227 -4.40 -13.91 -13.78
CA TRP A 227 -3.56 -12.74 -13.64
C TRP A 227 -3.05 -12.34 -15.02
N ASP A 228 -3.08 -11.05 -15.32
CA ASP A 228 -2.47 -10.46 -16.52
C ASP A 228 -1.59 -9.28 -16.11
N ILE A 229 -0.38 -9.21 -16.66
CA ILE A 229 0.54 -8.11 -16.44
C ILE A 229 1.05 -7.56 -17.77
N GLY A 230 1.11 -6.24 -17.90
CA GLY A 230 1.62 -5.54 -19.07
C GLY A 230 2.52 -4.38 -18.67
N GLY A 231 3.79 -4.42 -19.08
CA GLY A 231 4.74 -3.31 -18.94
C GLY A 231 4.65 -2.36 -20.12
N TYR A 232 4.80 -1.06 -19.86
CA TYR A 232 4.71 -0.02 -20.88
C TYR A 232 5.72 1.10 -20.66
N LYS A 233 6.01 1.83 -21.73
CA LYS A 233 6.85 3.03 -21.74
C LYS A 233 6.29 4.00 -22.78
N GLU A 234 6.34 5.30 -22.49
CA GLU A 234 5.77 6.36 -23.30
C GLU A 234 6.22 6.21 -24.76
N GLY A 235 5.27 6.26 -25.68
CA GLY A 235 5.51 6.09 -27.12
C GLY A 235 5.65 4.63 -27.59
N ALA A 236 5.57 3.65 -26.70
CA ALA A 236 5.49 2.22 -27.03
C ALA A 236 4.17 1.61 -26.52
N ILE A 237 3.49 0.84 -27.37
CA ILE A 237 2.37 -0.01 -26.93
C ILE A 237 3.00 -1.30 -26.41
N GLU A 238 2.82 -1.58 -25.11
CA GLU A 238 3.20 -2.81 -24.40
C GLU A 238 4.61 -3.35 -24.73
N THR A 239 5.59 -3.02 -23.90
CA THR A 239 6.97 -3.46 -24.08
C THR A 239 7.18 -4.91 -23.65
N THR A 240 6.35 -5.40 -22.71
CA THR A 240 6.44 -6.76 -22.16
C THR A 240 5.09 -7.18 -21.59
N SER A 241 4.75 -8.46 -21.64
CA SER A 241 3.52 -8.98 -21.02
C SER A 241 3.69 -10.38 -20.45
N GLY A 242 2.77 -10.76 -19.55
CA GLY A 242 2.71 -12.08 -18.95
C GLY A 242 1.31 -12.39 -18.42
N ASN A 243 1.02 -13.67 -18.21
CA ASN A 243 -0.22 -14.11 -17.59
C ASN A 243 0.00 -15.36 -16.74
N SER A 244 -0.95 -15.62 -15.84
CA SER A 244 -0.97 -16.82 -15.01
C SER A 244 -2.39 -17.20 -14.63
N ALA A 245 -2.72 -18.49 -14.70
CA ALA A 245 -3.97 -19.03 -14.13
C ALA A 245 -3.74 -19.67 -12.74
N MET A 246 -2.55 -19.53 -12.17
CA MET A 246 -2.24 -20.09 -10.86
C MET A 246 -2.85 -19.21 -9.76
N ALA A 247 -3.60 -19.84 -8.84
CA ALA A 247 -4.17 -19.19 -7.66
C ALA A 247 -4.84 -17.83 -7.99
N PRO A 248 -5.88 -17.80 -8.85
CA PRO A 248 -6.64 -16.58 -9.11
C PRO A 248 -7.34 -16.09 -7.83
N ILE A 249 -7.75 -14.82 -7.81
CA ILE A 249 -8.51 -14.28 -6.68
C ILE A 249 -9.88 -14.96 -6.57
N GLU A 250 -10.35 -15.16 -5.34
CA GLU A 250 -11.64 -15.76 -5.05
C GLU A 250 -12.68 -14.69 -4.68
N LEU A 251 -13.86 -14.74 -5.30
CA LEU A 251 -14.95 -13.82 -5.01
C LEU A 251 -15.50 -14.00 -3.58
N ASP A 252 -15.89 -12.88 -2.96
CA ASP A 252 -16.46 -12.79 -1.62
C ASP A 252 -15.56 -13.40 -0.51
N LYS A 253 -14.27 -13.55 -0.80
CA LYS A 253 -13.24 -14.03 0.12
C LYS A 253 -12.14 -13.00 0.29
N LEU A 254 -11.47 -13.06 1.42
CA LEU A 254 -10.23 -12.33 1.65
C LEU A 254 -9.13 -12.93 0.80
N ASN A 255 -8.58 -12.14 -0.12
CA ASN A 255 -7.41 -12.50 -0.90
C ASN A 255 -6.24 -11.64 -0.44
N HIS A 256 -5.21 -12.29 0.09
CA HIS A 256 -3.94 -11.64 0.42
C HIS A 256 -3.01 -11.73 -0.78
N VAL A 257 -2.66 -10.59 -1.36
CA VAL A 257 -1.87 -10.49 -2.59
C VAL A 257 -0.49 -9.96 -2.26
N ILE A 258 0.54 -10.66 -2.72
CA ILE A 258 1.95 -10.27 -2.58
C ILE A 258 2.57 -10.24 -3.98
N ILE A 259 3.11 -9.08 -4.36
CA ILE A 259 3.79 -8.86 -5.64
C ILE A 259 5.25 -8.53 -5.33
N TRP A 260 6.16 -9.37 -5.81
CA TRP A 260 7.59 -9.11 -5.74
C TRP A 260 8.07 -8.50 -7.06
N VAL A 261 8.54 -7.26 -6.99
CA VAL A 261 9.08 -6.54 -8.13
C VAL A 261 10.61 -6.54 -8.03
N GLN A 262 11.27 -6.87 -9.14
CA GLN A 262 12.73 -6.93 -9.22
C GLN A 262 13.23 -6.19 -10.45
N ASN A 263 14.36 -5.48 -10.28
CA ASN A 263 15.00 -4.69 -11.32
C ASN A 263 14.02 -3.71 -12.00
N ALA A 264 13.29 -2.89 -11.23
CA ALA A 264 12.32 -1.92 -11.75
C ALA A 264 12.93 -0.75 -12.57
N GLY A 265 14.21 -0.81 -12.94
CA GLY A 265 14.96 0.25 -13.63
C GLY A 265 15.20 0.03 -15.13
#